data_AF-A0A672LJJ1-F1
#
_entry.id   AF-A0A672LJJ1-F1
#
_cell.length_a   1.000
_cell.length_b   1.000
_cell.length_c   1.000
_cell.angle_alpha   90.00
_cell.angle_beta   90.00
_cell.angle_gamma   90.00
#
_symmetry.space_group_name_H-M   'P 1'
#
loop_
_entity.id
_entity.type
_entity.pdbx_description
1 polymer ?
#
loop_
_entity_poly.entity_id
_entity_poly.type
_entity_poly.pdbx_seq_one_letter_code
_entity_poly.pdbx_strand_id
1 'polypeptide(L)'
;PLVINESTAASGLKRRLETSAAPTCLLTLIKVLVEYYRLLANARERTRVHTISAAFEALRKQVPCYSYGQKLSKLAILRIACNYILSLAQLADLDYSPDQSTLSFRECVEQCTRTLQAEGRSKKRKVTSLNVKKTMRAFQPVPLEIQVALM
;
A
#
# COMPACT_ATOMS: atom_id res chain seq x y z
N PRO A 1 28.30 50.37 -32.94
CA PRO A 1 28.72 51.08 -31.71
C PRO A 1 28.53 50.19 -30.47
N LEU A 2 29.65 49.74 -29.91
CA LEU A 2 29.77 49.12 -28.58
C LEU A 2 29.09 49.98 -27.51
N VAL A 3 28.49 49.37 -26.47
CA VAL A 3 29.01 49.40 -25.09
C VAL A 3 28.40 48.20 -24.34
N ILE A 4 29.24 47.21 -24.04
CA ILE A 4 29.00 46.14 -23.06
C ILE A 4 29.47 46.68 -21.72
N ASN A 5 28.61 46.66 -20.69
CA ASN A 5 29.01 46.99 -19.33
C ASN A 5 29.30 45.67 -18.57
N GLU A 6 30.55 45.49 -18.17
CA GLU A 6 31.01 44.40 -17.31
C GLU A 6 30.85 44.76 -15.83
N SER A 7 30.31 43.82 -15.05
CA SER A 7 30.55 43.57 -13.62
C SER A 7 29.58 42.48 -13.17
N THR A 8 29.89 41.42 -12.43
CA THR A 8 31.13 40.88 -11.84
C THR A 8 30.74 39.51 -11.28
N ALA A 9 31.71 38.59 -11.25
CA ALA A 9 31.82 37.45 -10.32
C ALA A 9 30.73 36.36 -10.30
N ALA A 10 31.02 35.23 -10.97
CA ALA A 10 30.83 33.92 -10.34
C ALA A 10 31.89 32.94 -10.85
N SER A 11 32.80 32.65 -9.94
CA SER A 11 33.85 31.65 -9.95
C SER A 11 33.46 30.28 -10.53
N GLY A 12 34.34 29.74 -11.38
CA GLY A 12 34.76 28.35 -11.27
C GLY A 12 33.90 27.29 -11.95
N LEU A 13 33.97 27.20 -13.28
CA LEU A 13 33.70 25.94 -13.98
C LEU A 13 34.83 25.57 -14.94
N LYS A 14 36.06 25.51 -14.41
CA LYS A 14 37.17 24.82 -15.06
C LYS A 14 37.08 23.33 -14.74
N ARG A 15 36.23 22.60 -15.46
CA ARG A 15 36.34 21.13 -15.56
C ARG A 15 36.53 20.71 -17.01
N ARG A 16 37.78 20.96 -17.43
CA ARG A 16 38.65 20.06 -18.20
C ARG A 16 37.91 18.91 -18.88
N LEU A 17 37.61 19.13 -20.16
CA LEU A 17 37.34 18.10 -21.13
C LEU A 17 38.69 17.42 -21.43
N GLU A 18 39.01 16.33 -20.72
CA GLU A 18 40.07 15.42 -21.11
C GLU A 18 39.59 13.98 -21.13
N THR A 19 39.87 13.36 -22.27
CA THR A 19 39.54 12.03 -22.75
C THR A 19 40.25 10.95 -21.94
N SER A 20 39.50 10.08 -21.26
CA SER A 20 39.78 8.63 -21.03
C SER A 20 38.87 8.09 -19.90
N ALA A 21 37.63 7.70 -20.21
CA ALA A 21 36.75 6.96 -19.28
C ALA A 21 35.58 6.27 -20.02
N ALA A 22 35.89 5.48 -21.05
CA ALA A 22 34.87 4.86 -21.90
C ALA A 22 34.10 3.63 -21.35
N PRO A 23 34.27 3.11 -20.12
CA PRO A 23 33.30 2.17 -19.54
C PRO A 23 32.39 2.82 -18.47
N THR A 24 32.72 4.00 -17.96
CA THR A 24 32.04 4.62 -16.81
C THR A 24 30.74 5.34 -17.20
N CYS A 25 30.66 5.90 -18.42
CA CYS A 25 29.47 6.62 -18.90
C CYS A 25 28.31 5.68 -19.22
N LEU A 26 28.56 4.58 -19.93
CA LEU A 26 27.53 3.59 -20.28
C LEU A 26 26.99 2.89 -19.03
N LEU A 27 27.86 2.50 -18.10
CA LEU A 27 27.44 1.91 -16.83
C LEU A 27 26.60 2.89 -16.00
N THR A 28 26.92 4.19 -16.03
CA THR A 28 26.13 5.22 -15.36
C THR A 28 24.76 5.39 -16.02
N LEU A 29 24.69 5.40 -17.35
CA LEU A 29 23.42 5.44 -18.08
C LEU A 29 22.56 4.21 -17.78
N ILE A 30 23.15 3.01 -17.79
CA ILE A 30 22.46 1.77 -17.42
C ILE A 30 21.95 1.86 -15.98
N LYS A 31 22.75 2.34 -15.03
CA LYS A 31 22.30 2.54 -13.64
C LYS A 31 21.13 3.51 -13.52
N VAL A 32 21.18 4.64 -14.25
CA VAL A 32 20.07 5.61 -14.28
C VAL A 32 18.80 5.00 -14.87
N LEU A 33 18.92 4.25 -15.97
CA LEU A 33 17.78 3.55 -16.57
C LEU A 33 17.18 2.50 -15.64
N VAL A 34 18.01 1.68 -14.99
CA VAL A 34 17.56 0.68 -14.00
C VAL A 34 16.82 1.36 -12.85
N GLU A 35 17.36 2.46 -12.32
CA GLU A 35 16.73 3.22 -11.26
C GLU A 35 15.40 3.84 -11.72
N TYR A 36 15.33 4.38 -12.94
CA TYR A 36 14.09 4.87 -13.53
C TYR A 36 13.01 3.77 -13.60
N TYR A 37 13.34 2.58 -14.11
CA TYR A 37 12.39 1.47 -14.15
C TYR A 37 11.99 0.99 -12.74
N ARG A 38 12.92 1.03 -11.78
CA ARG A 38 12.63 0.75 -10.37
C ARG A 38 11.64 1.76 -9.79
N LEU A 39 11.82 3.04 -10.08
CA LEU A 39 10.91 4.11 -9.67
C LEU A 39 9.54 3.96 -10.30
N LEU A 40 9.47 3.64 -11.60
CA LEU A 40 8.22 3.37 -12.31
C LEU A 40 7.48 2.16 -11.73
N ALA A 41 8.21 1.07 -11.44
CA ALA A 41 7.64 -0.11 -10.78
C ALA A 41 7.10 0.23 -9.38
N ASN A 42 7.83 1.02 -8.58
CA ASN A 42 7.36 1.46 -7.27
C ASN A 42 6.10 2.36 -7.37
N ALA A 43 6.03 3.22 -8.38
CA ALA A 43 4.85 4.05 -8.62
C ALA A 43 3.62 3.19 -8.94
N ARG A 44 3.77 2.21 -9.83
CA ARG A 44 2.72 1.23 -10.15
C ARG A 44 2.29 0.44 -8.92
N GLU A 45 3.24 -0.02 -8.12
CA GLU A 45 2.95 -0.78 -6.90
C GLU A 45 2.18 0.04 -5.87
N ARG A 46 2.46 1.34 -5.73
CA ARG A 46 1.64 2.24 -4.90
C ARG A 46 0.20 2.28 -5.38
N THR A 47 -0.02 2.50 -6.67
CA THR A 47 -1.38 2.50 -7.26
C THR A 47 -2.09 1.17 -6.99
N ARG A 48 -1.42 0.04 -7.20
CA ARG A 48 -1.96 -1.29 -6.91
C ARG A 48 -2.38 -1.42 -5.44
N VAL A 49 -1.52 -0.99 -4.51
CA VAL A 49 -1.82 -1.02 -3.06
C VAL A 49 -2.97 -0.08 -2.68
N HIS A 50 -3.09 1.09 -3.32
CA HIS A 50 -4.22 2.00 -3.11
C HIS A 50 -5.54 1.35 -3.54
N THR A 51 -5.58 0.73 -4.72
CA THR A 51 -6.76 -0.02 -5.19
C THR A 51 -7.15 -1.14 -4.23
N ILE A 52 -6.18 -1.94 -3.79
CA ILE A 52 -6.43 -3.03 -2.82
C ILE A 52 -6.95 -2.48 -1.50
N SER A 53 -6.39 -1.37 -1.03
CA SER A 53 -6.80 -0.77 0.25
C SER A 53 -8.22 -0.19 0.17
N ALA A 54 -8.59 0.41 -0.97
CA ALA A 54 -9.96 0.87 -1.21
C ALA A 54 -10.96 -0.31 -1.24
N ALA A 55 -10.61 -1.42 -1.90
CA ALA A 55 -11.44 -2.63 -1.89
C ALA A 55 -11.61 -3.22 -0.47
N PHE A 56 -10.54 -3.22 0.33
CA PHE A 56 -10.60 -3.65 1.74
C PHE A 56 -11.53 -2.76 2.59
N GLU A 57 -11.52 -1.45 2.36
CA GLU A 57 -12.40 -0.52 3.06
C GLU A 57 -13.87 -0.69 2.63
N ALA A 58 -14.11 -0.96 1.33
CA ALA A 58 -15.43 -1.32 0.83
C ALA A 58 -15.94 -2.62 1.48
N LEU A 59 -15.12 -3.67 1.51
CA LEU A 59 -15.46 -4.93 2.18
C LEU A 59 -15.77 -4.71 3.66
N ARG A 60 -14.94 -3.93 4.35
CA ARG A 60 -15.12 -3.63 5.77
C ARG A 60 -16.50 -3.05 6.08
N LYS A 61 -17.03 -2.18 5.22
CA LYS A 61 -18.37 -1.59 5.41
C LYS A 61 -19.49 -2.62 5.33
N GLN A 62 -19.26 -3.75 4.66
CA GLN A 62 -20.22 -4.85 4.52
C GLN A 62 -20.08 -5.92 5.61
N VAL A 63 -18.99 -5.91 6.36
CA VAL A 63 -18.68 -6.93 7.37
C VAL A 63 -19.25 -6.54 8.74
N PRO A 64 -19.91 -7.47 9.47
CA PRO A 64 -20.43 -7.21 10.81
C PRO A 64 -19.33 -6.73 11.77
N CYS A 65 -19.62 -5.68 12.55
CA CYS A 65 -18.73 -5.13 13.55
C CYS A 65 -19.50 -4.51 14.73
N TYR A 66 -18.85 -4.29 15.88
CA TYR A 66 -19.50 -3.70 17.06
C TYR A 66 -19.80 -2.21 16.90
N SER A 67 -19.00 -1.52 16.09
CA SER A 67 -19.15 -0.09 15.84
C SER A 67 -18.55 0.26 14.49
N TYR A 68 -19.21 1.15 13.75
CA TYR A 68 -18.76 1.62 12.43
C TYR A 68 -17.31 2.14 12.45
N GLY A 69 -16.89 2.77 13.56
CA GLY A 69 -15.53 3.28 13.74
C GLY A 69 -14.45 2.23 14.11
N GLN A 70 -14.79 0.95 14.27
CA GLN A 70 -14.02 0.02 15.12
C GLN A 70 -12.52 -0.15 14.83
N LYS A 71 -11.96 -0.03 13.64
CA LYS A 71 -10.57 -0.47 13.27
C LYS A 71 -10.35 -1.97 13.48
N LEU A 72 -10.62 -2.71 12.41
CA LEU A 72 -10.28 -4.12 12.25
C LEU A 72 -8.97 -4.23 11.45
N SER A 73 -8.18 -5.29 11.69
CA SER A 73 -7.03 -5.62 10.86
C SER A 73 -7.49 -6.21 9.51
N LYS A 74 -6.62 -6.24 8.49
CA LYS A 74 -6.96 -6.89 7.20
C LYS A 74 -7.31 -8.37 7.40
N LEU A 75 -6.58 -9.07 8.25
CA LEU A 75 -6.85 -10.47 8.57
C LEU A 75 -8.21 -10.63 9.27
N ALA A 76 -8.52 -9.76 10.24
CA ALA A 76 -9.81 -9.79 10.93
C ALA A 76 -10.98 -9.61 9.96
N ILE A 77 -10.89 -8.63 9.05
CA ILE A 77 -11.91 -8.36 8.03
C ILE A 77 -12.15 -9.63 7.20
N LEU A 78 -11.09 -10.28 6.72
CA LEU A 78 -11.22 -11.52 5.94
C LEU A 78 -11.87 -12.65 6.74
N ARG A 79 -11.42 -12.89 7.98
CA ARG A 79 -11.95 -13.96 8.82
C ARG A 79 -13.44 -13.78 9.12
N ILE A 80 -13.85 -12.56 9.47
CA ILE A 80 -15.26 -12.26 9.77
C ILE A 80 -16.09 -12.36 8.48
N ALA A 81 -15.59 -11.84 7.35
CA ALA A 81 -16.28 -11.93 6.05
C ALA A 81 -16.58 -13.39 5.66
N CYS A 82 -15.62 -14.31 5.79
CA CYS A 82 -15.82 -15.71 5.46
C CYS A 82 -16.94 -16.34 6.30
N ASN A 83 -16.93 -16.14 7.63
CA ASN A 83 -17.97 -16.67 8.51
C ASN A 83 -19.34 -16.04 8.23
N TYR A 84 -19.35 -14.76 7.85
CA TYR A 84 -20.59 -14.07 7.51
C TYR A 84 -21.20 -14.58 6.21
N ILE A 85 -20.39 -14.79 5.16
CA ILE A 85 -20.83 -15.40 3.90
C ILE A 85 -21.41 -16.80 4.17
N LEU A 86 -20.75 -17.63 4.98
CA LEU A 86 -21.26 -18.95 5.35
C LEU A 86 -22.61 -18.86 6.07
N SER A 87 -22.76 -17.91 7.00
CA SER A 87 -24.03 -17.70 7.71
C SER A 87 -25.15 -17.27 6.76
N LEU A 88 -24.87 -16.37 5.82
CA LEU A 88 -25.82 -15.92 4.80
C LEU A 88 -26.17 -17.03 3.80
N ALA A 89 -25.21 -17.86 3.45
CA ALA A 89 -25.43 -19.01 2.57
C ALA A 89 -26.40 -20.01 3.20
N GLN A 90 -26.19 -20.36 4.47
CA GLN A 90 -27.12 -21.23 5.19
C GLN A 90 -28.51 -20.61 5.35
N LEU A 91 -28.60 -19.29 5.48
CA LEU A 91 -29.90 -18.59 5.51
C LEU A 91 -30.62 -18.63 4.16
N ALA A 92 -29.88 -18.71 3.07
CA ALA A 92 -30.39 -18.77 1.70
C ALA A 92 -30.51 -20.21 1.18
N ASP A 93 -30.37 -21.22 2.04
CA ASP A 93 -30.36 -22.65 1.70
C ASP A 93 -29.34 -23.01 0.60
N LEU A 94 -28.21 -22.29 0.55
CA LEU A 94 -27.10 -22.53 -0.37
C LEU A 94 -26.02 -23.37 0.31
N ASP A 95 -25.71 -24.53 -0.27
CA ASP A 95 -24.64 -25.40 0.22
C ASP A 95 -23.31 -25.11 -0.49
N TYR A 96 -22.32 -24.63 0.28
CA TYR A 96 -20.93 -24.45 -0.16
C TYR A 96 -19.99 -25.53 0.41
N SER A 97 -20.52 -26.54 1.12
CA SER A 97 -19.76 -27.66 1.64
C SER A 97 -19.53 -28.70 0.54
N PRO A 98 -18.29 -29.15 0.32
CA PRO A 98 -18.03 -30.24 -0.63
C PRO A 98 -18.62 -31.59 -0.16
N ASP A 99 -18.87 -31.74 1.16
CA ASP A 99 -19.21 -33.04 1.78
C ASP A 99 -20.56 -33.03 2.54
N GLN A 100 -21.44 -32.04 2.32
CA GLN A 100 -22.75 -31.89 3.00
C GLN A 100 -22.71 -31.88 4.55
N SER A 101 -21.54 -31.74 5.17
CA SER A 101 -21.40 -31.49 6.61
C SER A 101 -21.62 -30.00 6.92
N THR A 102 -22.78 -29.48 6.53
CA THR A 102 -23.14 -28.09 6.75
C THR A 102 -23.56 -27.88 8.19
N LEU A 103 -22.90 -26.94 8.86
CA LEU A 103 -23.35 -26.43 10.15
C LEU A 103 -24.73 -25.76 9.97
N SER A 104 -25.59 -25.90 10.97
CA SER A 104 -26.88 -25.20 10.98
C SER A 104 -26.67 -23.68 10.95
N PHE A 105 -27.66 -22.94 10.43
CA PHE A 105 -27.62 -21.46 10.43
C PHE A 105 -27.25 -20.89 11.80
N ARG A 106 -27.81 -21.45 12.87
CA ARG A 106 -27.52 -21.06 14.26
C ARG A 106 -26.03 -21.22 14.58
N GLU A 107 -25.44 -22.36 14.26
CA GLU A 107 -24.03 -22.63 14.53
C GLU A 107 -23.11 -21.70 13.73
N CYS A 108 -23.44 -21.41 12.47
CA CYS A 108 -22.70 -20.44 11.66
C CYS A 108 -22.71 -19.04 12.29
N VAL A 109 -23.86 -18.57 12.77
CA VAL A 109 -23.99 -17.28 13.46
C VAL A 109 -23.19 -17.27 14.77
N GLU A 110 -23.23 -18.35 15.54
CA GLU A 110 -22.42 -18.48 16.76
C GLU A 110 -20.92 -18.44 16.44
N GLN A 111 -20.46 -19.09 15.36
CA GLN A 111 -19.07 -19.03 14.91
C GLN A 111 -18.66 -17.64 14.44
N CYS A 112 -19.51 -16.95 13.69
CA CYS A 112 -19.29 -15.57 13.27
C CYS A 112 -19.15 -14.65 14.48
N THR A 113 -20.02 -14.81 15.48
CA THR A 113 -20.00 -14.04 16.73
C THR A 113 -18.72 -14.29 17.54
N ARG A 114 -18.31 -15.55 17.70
CA ARG A 114 -17.05 -15.91 18.36
C ARG A 114 -15.84 -15.28 17.66
N THR A 115 -15.82 -15.29 16.33
CA THR A 115 -14.77 -14.67 15.52
C THR A 115 -14.71 -13.16 15.73
N LEU A 116 -15.86 -12.49 15.73
CA LEU A 116 -15.94 -11.05 15.97
C LEU A 116 -15.43 -10.67 17.38
N GLN A 117 -15.77 -11.45 18.40
CA GLN A 117 -15.29 -11.26 19.77
C GLN A 117 -13.77 -11.40 19.88
N ALA A 118 -13.20 -12.43 19.24
CA ALA A 118 -11.77 -12.69 19.26
C ALA A 118 -10.97 -11.56 18.61
N GLU A 119 -11.43 -11.06 17.46
CA GLU A 119 -10.79 -9.98 16.72
C GLU A 119 -11.03 -8.58 17.34
N GLY A 120 -12.11 -8.40 18.10
CA GLY A 120 -12.41 -7.15 18.82
C GLY A 120 -11.49 -6.88 20.02
N ARG A 121 -10.85 -7.91 20.59
CA ARG A 121 -10.04 -7.81 21.81
C ARG A 121 -8.62 -7.26 21.63
N SER A 122 -8.17 -6.97 20.40
CA SER A 122 -6.77 -6.61 20.12
C SER A 122 -6.29 -5.27 20.73
N LYS A 123 -7.13 -4.51 21.46
CA LYS A 123 -6.80 -3.17 21.99
C LYS A 123 -6.59 -3.05 23.51
N LYS A 124 -6.51 -4.14 24.29
CA LYS A 124 -6.07 -4.05 25.71
C LYS A 124 -4.64 -4.53 25.93
N ARG A 125 -3.70 -4.08 25.09
CA ARG A 125 -2.28 -4.07 25.45
C ARG A 125 -1.89 -2.61 25.69
N LYS A 126 -1.56 -2.24 26.93
CA LYS A 126 -0.87 -0.98 27.24
C LYS A 126 0.36 -0.93 26.34
N VAL A 127 0.37 -0.01 25.38
CA VAL A 127 1.56 0.22 24.54
C VAL A 127 2.59 0.88 25.43
N THR A 128 3.55 0.11 25.95
CA THR A 128 4.84 0.67 26.34
C THR A 128 5.48 1.21 25.07
N SER A 129 5.73 2.52 25.07
CA SER A 129 6.37 3.26 23.97
C SER A 129 7.69 2.59 23.57
N LEU A 130 7.65 1.78 22.51
CA LEU A 130 8.85 1.46 21.76
C LEU A 130 9.08 2.63 20.81
N ASN A 131 10.07 3.44 21.17
CA ASN A 131 10.58 4.57 20.40
C ASN A 131 11.21 4.05 19.10
N VAL A 132 10.38 3.77 18.10
CA VAL A 132 10.86 3.50 16.74
C VAL A 132 11.16 4.86 16.12
N LYS A 133 12.44 5.27 16.18
CA LYS A 133 13.00 6.26 15.26
C LYS A 133 12.83 5.71 13.84
N LYS A 134 11.64 5.90 13.27
CA LYS A 134 11.35 5.61 11.88
C LYS A 134 12.12 6.66 11.09
N THR A 135 13.25 6.25 10.53
CA THR A 135 13.93 7.02 9.49
C THR A 135 12.89 7.35 8.44
N MET A 136 12.49 8.63 8.39
CA MET A 136 11.70 9.20 7.32
C MET A 136 12.51 9.05 6.05
N ARG A 137 12.34 7.94 5.32
CA ARG A 137 12.57 7.99 3.87
C ARG A 137 11.48 8.89 3.33
N ALA A 138 11.88 10.10 2.98
CA ALA A 138 11.05 11.11 2.37
C ALA A 138 10.12 10.46 1.34
N PHE A 139 8.83 10.59 1.59
CA PHE A 139 7.82 10.51 0.54
C PHE A 139 8.17 11.65 -0.42
N GLN A 140 9.00 11.40 -1.42
CA GLN A 140 9.11 12.33 -2.54
C GLN A 140 7.77 12.24 -3.27
N PRO A 141 6.97 13.33 -3.31
CA PRO A 141 5.79 13.36 -4.14
C PRO A 141 6.26 13.13 -5.58
N VAL A 142 5.71 12.10 -6.23
CA VAL A 142 5.96 11.89 -7.66
C VAL A 142 5.27 13.06 -8.37
N PRO A 143 5.98 13.84 -9.21
CA PRO A 143 5.36 14.93 -9.95
C PRO A 143 4.18 14.40 -10.78
N LEU A 144 3.08 15.18 -10.78
CA LEU A 144 1.78 14.85 -11.38
C LEU A 144 1.83 14.54 -12.89
N GLU A 145 2.97 14.76 -13.53
CA GLU A 145 3.24 14.43 -14.94
C GLU A 145 3.07 12.94 -15.29
N ILE A 146 3.24 12.01 -14.33
CA ILE A 146 3.13 10.56 -14.60
C ILE A 146 1.67 10.07 -14.56
N GLN A 147 0.74 10.83 -13.96
CA GLN A 147 -0.67 10.44 -13.89
C GLN A 147 -1.37 10.53 -15.25
N VAL A 148 -0.85 11.36 -16.17
CA VAL A 148 -1.47 11.63 -17.49
C VAL A 148 -1.04 10.60 -18.56
N ALA A 149 -0.01 9.78 -18.30
CA ALA A 149 0.51 8.81 -19.27
C ALA A 149 -0.12 7.40 -19.18
N LEU A 150 -1.11 7.17 -18.30
CA LEU A 150 -1.77 5.87 -18.11
C LEU A 150 -3.30 5.97 -17.95
N MET A 151 -3.92 6.96 -18.59
CA MET A 151 -5.33 6.92 -18.99
C MET A 151 -5.40 7.05 -20.51
#